data_AF-A0AAW5MVF1-F1
#
_entry.id   AF-A0AAW5MVF1-F1
#
_cell.length_a   1.000
_cell.length_b   1.000
_cell.length_c   1.000
_cell.angle_alpha   90.00
_cell.angle_beta   90.00
_cell.angle_gamma   90.00
#
_symmetry.space_group_name_H-M   'P 1'
#
loop_
_entity.id
_entity.type
_entity.pdbx_description
1 polymer ?
#
loop_
_entity_poly.entity_id
_entity_poly.type
_entity_poly.pdbx_seq_one_letter_code
_entity_poly.pdbx_strand_id
1 'polypeptide(L)' 'NRIVTWVELVIVLKRTGVKIGWQDGRDGWWHDLVEQASDQLQPEEVYAEDPLFILYTSVSTGKPKGVLHTTGGYLV' A
#
# COMPACT_ATOMS: atom_id res chain seq x y z
N ASN A 1 6.36 19.98 -10.52
CA ASN A 1 5.27 19.23 -9.86
C ASN A 1 4.86 18.09 -10.79
N ARG A 2 5.45 16.89 -10.67
CA ARG A 2 5.09 15.78 -11.57
C ARG A 2 3.78 15.19 -11.04
N ILE A 3 2.70 15.42 -11.79
CA ILE A 3 1.40 14.80 -11.50
C ILE A 3 1.60 13.30 -11.71
N VAL A 4 1.40 12.50 -10.64
CA VAL A 4 1.36 11.05 -10.75
C VAL A 4 0.00 10.70 -11.35
N THR A 5 -0.01 10.21 -12.59
CA THR A 5 -1.24 9.95 -13.36
C THR A 5 -1.68 8.49 -13.35
N TRP A 6 -0.94 7.61 -12.64
CA TRP A 6 -1.11 6.16 -12.69
C TRP A 6 -1.75 5.56 -11.44
N VAL A 7 -2.15 6.39 -10.46
CA VAL A 7 -2.85 5.90 -9.25
C VAL A 7 -4.35 5.92 -9.52
N GLU A 8 -4.94 4.72 -9.62
CA GLU A 8 -6.35 4.52 -9.99
C GLU A 8 -7.28 4.40 -8.79
N LEU A 9 -6.80 3.85 -7.66
CA LEU A 9 -7.57 3.67 -6.43
C LEU A 9 -6.78 4.15 -5.20
N VAL A 10 -7.43 4.92 -4.33
CA VAL A 10 -6.89 5.35 -3.03
C VAL A 10 -7.85 4.92 -1.92
N ILE A 11 -7.38 4.04 -1.05
CA ILE A 11 -8.16 3.57 0.11
C ILE A 11 -7.93 4.52 1.28
N VAL A 12 -9.00 5.16 1.75
CA VAL A 12 -8.94 6.21 2.77
C VAL A 12 -9.48 5.71 4.09
N LEU A 13 -8.61 5.66 5.11
CA LEU A 13 -9.02 5.41 6.49
C LEU A 13 -9.54 6.71 7.14
N LYS A 14 -10.82 6.72 7.54
CA LYS A 14 -11.44 7.85 8.24
C LYS A 14 -11.03 7.90 9.71
N ARG A 15 -9.78 8.28 9.99
CA ARG A 15 -9.21 8.24 11.36
C ARG A 15 -9.71 9.34 12.30
N THR A 16 -9.90 10.56 11.79
CA THR A 16 -10.23 11.76 12.59
C THR A 16 -11.60 12.35 12.29
N GLY A 17 -12.20 12.01 11.14
CA GLY A 17 -13.52 12.51 10.73
C GLY A 17 -13.55 13.93 10.17
N VAL A 18 -12.40 14.60 10.04
CA VAL A 18 -12.32 15.94 9.44
C VAL A 18 -12.66 15.92 7.96
N LYS A 19 -13.13 17.05 7.43
CA LYS A 19 -13.36 17.21 5.99
C LYS A 19 -12.01 17.19 5.25
N ILE A 20 -11.91 16.40 4.19
CA ILE A 20 -10.72 16.25 3.35
C ILE A 20 -11.06 16.57 1.89
N GLY A 21 -10.03 16.82 1.07
CA GLY A 21 -10.19 16.81 -0.38
C GLY A 21 -10.52 15.39 -0.87
N TRP A 22 -11.35 15.31 -1.91
CA TRP A 22 -11.86 14.04 -2.43
C TRP A 22 -11.88 14.06 -3.96
N GLN A 23 -11.51 12.95 -4.58
CA GLN A 23 -11.60 12.74 -6.02
C GLN A 23 -12.54 11.57 -6.33
N ASP A 24 -13.69 11.90 -6.92
CA ASP A 24 -14.68 10.91 -7.36
C ASP A 24 -14.09 9.94 -8.38
N GLY A 25 -14.41 8.65 -8.23
CA GLY A 25 -13.90 7.57 -9.07
C GLY A 25 -12.49 7.08 -8.72
N ARG A 26 -11.74 7.77 -7.84
CA ARG A 26 -10.41 7.33 -7.35
C ARG A 26 -10.41 7.00 -5.86
N ASP A 27 -11.02 7.86 -5.05
CA ASP A 27 -10.97 7.73 -3.59
C ASP A 27 -12.13 6.85 -3.09
N GLY A 28 -11.84 5.92 -2.20
CA GLY A 28 -12.82 5.02 -1.58
C GLY A 28 -12.59 4.89 -0.07
N TRP A 29 -13.68 4.84 0.71
CA TRP A 29 -13.56 4.68 2.15
C TRP A 29 -13.19 3.26 2.55
N TRP A 30 -12.21 3.13 3.45
CA TRP A 30 -11.79 1.84 3.99
C TRP A 30 -12.94 1.04 4.61
N HIS A 31 -13.81 1.70 5.39
CA HIS A 31 -14.88 1.01 6.13
C HIS A 31 -15.93 0.41 5.19
N ASP A 32 -16.28 1.11 4.11
CA ASP A 32 -17.21 0.60 3.10
C ASP A 32 -16.63 -0.62 2.38
N LEU A 33 -15.32 -0.62 2.10
CA LEU A 33 -14.64 -1.74 1.43
C LEU A 33 -14.52 -2.97 2.34
N VAL A 34 -14.17 -2.78 3.62
CA VAL A 34 -14.03 -3.87 4.58
C VAL A 34 -15.39 -4.50 4.94
N GLU A 35 -16.46 -3.71 5.00
CA GLU A 35 -17.82 -4.24 5.23
C GLU A 35 -18.28 -5.20 4.12
N GLN A 36 -17.80 -4.98 2.89
CA GLN A 36 -18.10 -5.82 1.73
C GLN A 36 -17.13 -7.00 1.55
N ALA A 37 -15.99 -6.99 2.25
CA ALA A 37 -14.96 -8.00 2.10
C ALA A 37 -15.32 -9.28 2.87
N SER A 38 -14.89 -10.44 2.33
CA SER A 38 -14.96 -11.71 3.04
C SER A 38 -14.04 -11.71 4.26
N ASP A 39 -14.48 -12.33 5.35
CA ASP A 39 -13.66 -12.60 6.54
C ASP A 39 -12.73 -13.81 6.35
N GLN A 40 -12.94 -14.57 5.28
CA GLN A 40 -12.13 -15.73 4.89
C GLN A 40 -11.46 -15.49 3.54
N LEU A 41 -10.15 -15.72 3.48
CA LEU A 41 -9.36 -15.75 2.25
C LEU A 41 -8.25 -16.77 2.40
N GLN A 42 -8.07 -17.63 1.40
CA GLN A 42 -6.92 -18.53 1.36
C GLN A 42 -5.64 -17.71 1.09
N PRO A 43 -4.55 -17.96 1.83
CA PRO A 43 -3.28 -17.29 1.56
C PRO A 43 -2.77 -17.68 0.17
N GLU A 44 -2.11 -16.74 -0.50
CA GLU A 44 -1.41 -17.01 -1.74
C GLU A 44 -0.10 -17.77 -1.46
N GLU A 45 0.14 -18.85 -2.19
CA GLU A 45 1.42 -19.55 -2.13
C GLU A 45 2.49 -18.70 -2.81
N VAL A 46 3.59 -18.45 -2.09
CA VAL A 46 4.71 -17.64 -2.58
C VAL A 46 6.03 -18.39 -2.39
N TYR A 47 6.99 -18.13 -3.28
CA TYR A 47 8.36 -18.62 -3.14
C TYR A 47 9.14 -17.81 -2.10
N ALA A 48 10.19 -18.41 -1.54
CA ALA A 48 11.05 -17.75 -0.56
C ALA A 48 11.67 -16.43 -1.08
N GLU A 49 11.93 -16.34 -2.38
CA GLU A 49 12.52 -15.16 -3.02
C GLU A 49 11.49 -14.18 -3.58
N ASP A 50 10.19 -14.42 -3.40
CA ASP A 50 9.18 -13.47 -3.84
C ASP A 50 9.24 -12.18 -2.99
N PRO A 51 9.04 -10.99 -3.60
CA PRO A 51 8.97 -9.71 -2.91
C PRO A 51 7.96 -9.70 -1.75
N LEU A 52 8.40 -9.34 -0.55
CA LEU A 52 7.52 -9.10 0.60
C LEU A 52 7.16 -7.62 0.72
N PHE A 53 8.15 -6.74 0.73
CA PHE A 53 7.94 -5.29 0.75
C PHE A 53 9.12 -4.51 0.18
N ILE A 54 8.85 -3.25 -0.19
CA ILE A 54 9.87 -2.24 -0.51
C ILE A 54 9.86 -1.18 0.59
N LEU A 55 10.98 -1.02 1.28
CA LEU A 55 11.18 0.03 2.28
C LEU A 55 12.11 1.10 1.73
N TYR A 56 11.56 2.30 1.52
CA TYR A 56 12.36 3.45 1.12
C TYR A 56 13.11 4.04 2.31
N THR A 57 14.44 4.11 2.22
CA THR A 57 15.28 4.71 3.25
C THR A 57 15.91 6.02 2.76
N SER A 58 15.98 6.99 3.67
CA SER A 58 16.74 8.21 3.47
C SER A 58 18.22 7.88 3.42
N VAL A 59 18.92 8.38 2.41
CA VAL A 59 20.37 8.25 2.27
C VAL A 59 21.03 9.62 2.37
N SER A 60 22.26 9.66 2.89
CA SER A 60 23.00 10.91 3.14
C SER A 60 23.24 11.74 1.88
N THR A 61 23.29 11.09 0.71
CA THR A 61 23.41 11.76 -0.59
C THR A 61 22.43 11.17 -1.59
N GLY A 62 21.50 11.98 -2.12
CA GLY A 62 20.71 11.65 -3.31
C GLY A 62 19.26 11.27 -3.06
N LYS A 63 18.69 10.48 -3.98
CA LYS A 63 17.29 10.04 -3.95
C LYS A 63 17.12 8.89 -2.94
N PRO A 64 15.94 8.75 -2.30
CA PRO A 64 15.65 7.62 -1.41
C PRO A 64 15.90 6.28 -2.10
N LYS A 65 16.49 5.33 -1.37
CA LYS A 65 16.77 3.98 -1.88
C LYS A 65 15.61 3.06 -1.51
N GLY A 66 15.00 2.40 -2.50
CA GLY A 66 14.01 1.35 -2.27
C GLY A 66 14.72 0.04 -1.96
N VAL A 67 14.74 -0.36 -0.68
CA VAL A 67 15.28 -1.64 -0.24
C VAL A 67 14.19 -2.69 -0.38
N LEU A 68 14.45 -3.74 -1.17
CA LEU A 68 13.56 -4.88 -1.35
C LEU A 68 13.92 -5.96 -0.32
N HIS A 69 12.90 -6.49 0.36
CA HIS A 69 13.02 -7.69 1.19
C HIS A 69 12.17 -8.81 0.59
N THR A 70 12.71 -10.02 0.54
CA THR A 70 12.01 -11.23 0.08
C THR A 70 11.33 -11.94 1.25
N THR A 71 10.31 -12.74 0.96
CA THR A 71 9.44 -13.35 1.97
C THR A 71 10.18 -14.33 2.87
N GLY A 72 10.78 -15.38 2.29
CA GLY A 72 11.37 -16.47 3.04
C GLY A 72 12.60 -16.04 3.84
N GLY A 73 13.52 -15.29 3.23
CA GLY A 73 14.76 -14.87 3.90
C GLY A 73 14.57 -13.83 5.00
N TYR A 74 13.49 -13.04 4.98
CA TYR A 74 13.22 -12.01 6.00
C TYR A 74 12.42 -12.54 7.20
N LEU A 75 11.54 -13.52 6.99
CA LEU A 75 10.65 -14.06 8.04
C LEU A 75 11.26 -15.24 8.83
N VAL A 76 12.57 -15.51 8.69
CA VAL A 76 13.29 -16.59 9.39
C VAL A 76 13.54 -16.27 10.86
#